data_AF-A0A8H8QZD1-F1
#
_entry.id   AF-A0A8H8QZD1-F1
#
_cell.length_a   1.000
_cell.length_b   1.000
_cell.length_c   1.000
_cell.angle_alpha   90.00
_cell.angle_beta   90.00
_cell.angle_gamma   90.00
#
_symmetry.space_group_name_H-M   'P 1'
#
loop_
_entity.id
_entity.type
_entity.pdbx_description
1 polymer ?
#
loop_
_entity_poly.entity_id
_entity_poly.type
_entity_poly.pdbx_seq_one_letter_code
_entity_poly.pdbx_strand_id
1 'polypeptide(L)'
;MATVPTATPNSIFETAYRKLKDSVTSADANAFQSTSFEDVWKAAEEIEKAHEARGNLRNMRRIAPFLKGLQNYSKVIEVSCNGTPYMPWIWLADQYTSIFDKLLDAYRQIAEVMPQFGRLQTAFSYDPNFQVVLGLVYSDILDFHRRAYKFFGRRC
;
A
#
# COMPACT_ATOMS: atom_id res chain seq x y z
N MET A 1 26.84 -33.45 5.14
CA MET A 1 25.59 -32.95 4.55
C MET A 1 24.89 -32.09 5.59
N ALA A 2 24.90 -30.77 5.43
CA ALA A 2 24.15 -29.88 6.30
C ALA A 2 22.68 -29.87 5.83
N THR A 3 21.77 -30.27 6.71
CA THR A 3 20.32 -30.15 6.48
C THR A 3 19.99 -28.66 6.43
N VAL A 4 19.68 -28.14 5.24
CA VAL A 4 19.00 -26.85 5.11
C VAL A 4 17.70 -26.97 5.89
N PRO A 5 17.41 -26.11 6.89
CA PRO A 5 16.12 -26.14 7.55
C PRO A 5 15.10 -25.66 6.52
N THR A 6 14.43 -26.61 5.86
CA THR A 6 13.35 -26.31 4.92
C THR A 6 12.23 -25.71 5.76
N ALA A 7 12.05 -24.40 5.65
CA ALA A 7 10.99 -23.69 6.35
C ALA A 7 9.66 -24.38 6.02
N THR A 8 8.95 -24.85 7.05
CA THR A 8 7.63 -25.45 6.86
C THR A 8 6.63 -24.33 6.52
N PRO A 9 5.56 -24.61 5.74
CA PRO A 9 4.56 -23.60 5.40
C PRO A 9 4.08 -22.79 6.62
N ASN A 10 3.72 -23.49 7.71
CA ASN A 10 3.30 -22.86 8.97
C ASN A 10 4.35 -21.93 9.56
N SER A 11 5.63 -22.28 9.49
CA SER A 11 6.71 -21.42 9.98
C SER A 11 6.85 -20.14 9.13
N ILE A 12 6.56 -20.21 7.83
CA ILE A 12 6.60 -19.06 6.92
C ILE A 12 5.44 -18.11 7.26
N PHE A 13 4.20 -18.64 7.39
CA PHE A 13 3.03 -17.85 7.78
C PHE A 13 3.23 -17.16 9.13
N GLU A 14 3.68 -17.91 10.14
CA GLU A 14 3.91 -17.39 11.50
C GLU A 14 5.00 -16.31 11.51
N THR A 15 6.10 -16.52 10.78
CA THR A 15 7.19 -15.55 10.69
C THR A 15 6.73 -14.25 10.05
N ALA A 16 5.98 -14.34 8.94
CA ALA A 16 5.44 -13.17 8.26
C ALA A 16 4.45 -12.40 9.14
N TYR A 17 3.55 -13.12 9.82
CA TYR A 17 2.59 -12.53 10.75
C TYR A 17 3.29 -11.77 11.88
N ARG A 18 4.25 -12.40 12.57
CA ARG A 18 5.01 -11.75 13.65
C ARG A 18 5.75 -10.51 13.17
N LYS A 19 6.39 -10.59 12.00
CA LYS A 19 7.14 -9.46 11.43
C LYS A 19 6.26 -8.24 11.16
N LEU A 20 5.01 -8.43 10.75
CA LEU A 20 4.04 -7.34 10.63
C LEU A 20 3.58 -6.87 12.01
N LYS A 21 3.17 -7.79 12.88
CA LYS A 21 2.68 -7.47 14.24
C LYS A 21 3.68 -6.64 15.05
N ASP A 22 4.95 -7.03 15.03
CA ASP A 22 6.04 -6.35 15.76
C ASP A 22 6.39 -4.98 15.16
N SER A 23 5.85 -4.66 13.99
CA SER A 23 6.16 -3.42 13.26
C SER A 23 5.09 -2.34 13.38
N VAL A 24 3.95 -2.67 13.97
CA VAL A 24 2.82 -1.76 14.19
C VAL A 24 2.67 -1.46 15.68
N THR A 25 1.97 -0.38 16.02
CA THR A 25 1.72 -0.07 17.44
C THR A 25 0.84 -1.14 18.09
N SER A 26 0.93 -1.31 19.41
CA SER A 26 0.05 -2.24 20.14
C SER A 26 -1.44 -1.89 19.96
N ALA A 27 -1.76 -0.60 19.81
CA ALA A 27 -3.12 -0.15 19.53
C ALA A 27 -3.59 -0.62 18.14
N ASP A 28 -2.78 -0.42 17.10
CA ASP A 28 -3.10 -0.85 15.74
C ASP A 28 -3.14 -2.38 15.63
N ALA A 29 -2.25 -3.09 16.30
CA ALA A 29 -2.24 -4.55 16.34
C ALA A 29 -3.54 -5.11 16.95
N ASN A 30 -4.06 -4.47 17.99
CA ASN A 30 -5.33 -4.84 18.59
C ASN A 30 -6.50 -4.50 17.67
N ALA A 31 -6.47 -3.32 17.05
CA ALA A 31 -7.48 -2.90 16.07
C ALA A 31 -7.56 -3.87 14.89
N PHE A 32 -6.41 -4.29 14.33
CA PHE A 32 -6.36 -5.26 13.23
C PHE A 32 -6.93 -6.62 13.62
N GLN A 33 -6.69 -7.09 14.84
CA GLN A 33 -7.24 -8.36 15.32
C GLN A 33 -8.77 -8.33 15.45
N SER A 34 -9.35 -7.17 15.75
CA SER A 34 -10.80 -6.99 15.86
C SER A 34 -11.48 -6.48 14.59
N THR A 35 -10.72 -6.20 13.52
CA THR A 35 -11.25 -5.67 12.26
C THR A 35 -11.81 -6.80 11.41
N SER A 36 -13.11 -6.74 11.08
CA SER A 36 -13.75 -7.66 10.14
C SER A 36 -13.61 -7.19 8.70
N PHE A 37 -13.93 -8.06 7.75
CA PHE A 37 -13.96 -7.68 6.33
C PHE A 37 -15.06 -6.64 6.06
N GLU A 38 -16.20 -6.76 6.73
CA GLU A 38 -17.30 -5.81 6.68
C GLU A 38 -16.88 -4.42 7.15
N ASP A 39 -16.05 -4.34 8.21
CA ASP A 39 -15.49 -3.08 8.69
C ASP A 39 -14.55 -2.44 7.66
N VAL A 40 -13.72 -3.24 6.98
CA VAL A 40 -12.85 -2.76 5.90
C VAL A 40 -13.68 -2.23 4.72
N TRP A 41 -14.71 -2.96 4.32
CA TRP A 41 -15.59 -2.54 3.23
C TRP A 41 -16.33 -1.24 3.57
N LYS A 42 -16.90 -1.18 4.77
CA LYS A 42 -17.58 0.02 5.29
C LYS A 42 -16.62 1.21 5.35
N ALA A 43 -15.40 1.01 5.84
CA ALA A 43 -14.38 2.06 5.86
C ALA A 43 -14.03 2.53 4.44
N ALA A 44 -13.92 1.61 3.46
CA ALA A 44 -13.68 1.96 2.06
C ALA A 44 -14.83 2.79 1.48
N GLU A 45 -16.08 2.40 1.72
CA GLU A 45 -17.26 3.18 1.30
C GLU A 45 -17.33 4.55 1.98
N GLU A 46 -17.00 4.64 3.26
CA GLU A 46 -16.97 5.90 4.00
C GLU A 46 -15.87 6.82 3.48
N ILE A 47 -14.69 6.27 3.14
CA ILE A 47 -13.61 6.98 2.48
C ILE A 47 -14.08 7.50 1.12
N GLU A 48 -14.70 6.65 0.30
CA GLU A 48 -15.24 7.03 -1.00
C GLU A 48 -16.30 8.13 -0.88
N LYS A 49 -17.29 7.97 -0.01
CA LYS A 49 -18.32 8.98 0.30
C LYS A 49 -17.71 10.28 0.81
N ALA A 50 -16.69 10.22 1.67
CA ALA A 50 -15.99 11.40 2.16
C ALA A 50 -15.21 12.09 1.03
N HIS A 51 -14.62 11.34 0.11
CA HIS A 51 -13.97 11.89 -1.09
C HIS A 51 -14.98 12.51 -2.05
N GLU A 52 -16.15 11.91 -2.25
CA GLU A 52 -17.24 12.45 -3.07
C GLU A 52 -17.86 13.72 -2.48
N ALA A 53 -18.19 13.70 -1.18
CA ALA A 53 -18.80 14.82 -0.47
C ALA A 53 -17.87 16.03 -0.34
N ARG A 54 -16.55 15.78 -0.19
CA ARG A 54 -15.52 16.84 -0.25
C ARG A 54 -15.13 17.23 -1.68
N GLY A 55 -15.74 16.57 -2.66
CA GLY A 55 -15.46 16.76 -4.08
C GLY A 55 -14.01 16.48 -4.43
N ASN A 56 -13.27 15.68 -3.67
CA ASN A 56 -11.81 15.55 -3.79
C ASN A 56 -11.39 15.04 -5.18
N LEU A 57 -12.11 14.10 -5.80
CA LEU A 57 -11.86 13.71 -7.20
C LEU A 57 -12.13 14.85 -8.20
N ARG A 58 -13.12 15.72 -7.93
CA ARG A 58 -13.39 16.94 -8.72
C ARG A 58 -12.41 18.08 -8.39
N ASN A 59 -11.98 18.23 -7.14
CA ASN A 59 -11.04 19.25 -6.66
C ASN A 59 -9.62 18.92 -7.14
N MET A 60 -9.25 17.65 -7.21
CA MET A 60 -8.02 17.19 -7.85
C MET A 60 -8.03 17.50 -9.36
N ARG A 61 -9.16 17.30 -10.06
CA ARG A 61 -9.33 17.77 -11.45
C ARG A 61 -9.32 19.31 -11.59
N ARG A 62 -9.77 20.06 -10.59
CA ARG A 62 -9.80 21.54 -10.60
C ARG A 62 -8.47 22.18 -10.24
N ILE A 63 -7.67 21.53 -9.37
CA ILE A 63 -6.33 21.99 -9.02
C ILE A 63 -5.29 21.48 -10.02
N ALA A 64 -5.56 20.41 -10.79
CA ALA A 64 -4.64 19.91 -11.80
C ALA A 64 -4.20 20.95 -12.85
N PRO A 65 -5.08 21.81 -13.42
CA PRO A 65 -4.65 22.93 -14.27
C PRO A 65 -3.74 23.92 -13.54
N PHE A 66 -4.02 24.18 -12.25
CA PHE A 66 -3.22 25.06 -11.40
C PHE A 66 -1.85 24.47 -11.09
N LEU A 67 -1.77 23.18 -10.70
CA LEU A 67 -0.51 22.44 -10.47
C LEU A 67 0.32 22.34 -11.76
N LYS A 68 -0.34 22.09 -12.91
CA LYS A 68 0.32 22.06 -14.23
C LYS A 68 0.81 23.45 -14.65
N GLY A 69 0.05 24.49 -14.36
CA GLY A 69 0.46 25.88 -14.52
C GLY A 69 1.66 26.22 -13.64
N LEU A 70 1.65 25.80 -12.38
CA LEU A 70 2.75 25.96 -11.42
C LEU A 70 4.02 25.21 -11.84
N GLN A 71 3.90 24.01 -12.42
CA GLN A 71 5.02 23.25 -12.96
C GLN A 71 5.66 23.95 -14.18
N ASN A 72 4.85 24.57 -15.03
CA ASN A 72 5.35 25.36 -16.15
C ASN A 72 5.96 26.68 -15.67
N TYR A 73 5.34 27.32 -14.68
CA TYR A 73 5.82 28.54 -14.04
C TYR A 73 7.15 28.32 -13.30
N SER A 74 7.32 27.18 -12.59
CA SER A 74 8.57 26.87 -11.88
C SER A 74 9.76 26.78 -12.82
N LYS A 75 9.58 26.21 -14.01
CA LYS A 75 10.63 26.14 -15.06
C LYS A 75 11.07 27.52 -15.54
N VAL A 76 10.19 28.52 -15.53
CA VAL A 76 10.49 29.90 -15.94
C VAL A 76 11.22 30.65 -14.81
N ILE A 77 10.78 30.45 -13.57
CA ILE A 77 11.37 31.13 -12.41
C ILE A 77 12.71 30.52 -12.00
N GLU A 78 12.94 29.22 -12.15
CA GLU A 78 14.24 28.58 -11.87
C GLU A 78 15.38 29.24 -12.65
N VAL A 79 15.13 29.64 -13.90
CA VAL A 79 16.07 30.38 -14.75
C VAL A 79 16.30 31.80 -14.23
N SER A 80 15.31 32.40 -13.58
CA SER A 80 15.32 33.81 -13.15
C SER A 80 15.77 34.01 -11.70
N CYS A 81 15.61 33.01 -10.83
CA CYS A 81 15.90 33.08 -9.39
C CYS A 81 17.23 32.43 -8.99
N ASN A 82 18.15 32.23 -9.95
CA ASN A 82 19.50 31.75 -9.72
C ASN A 82 19.57 30.48 -8.84
N GLY A 83 18.61 29.56 -9.02
CA GLY A 83 18.60 28.29 -8.30
C GLY A 83 18.06 28.31 -6.86
N THR A 84 17.41 29.39 -6.40
CA THR A 84 16.82 29.42 -5.05
C THR A 84 15.52 28.60 -5.00
N PRO A 85 15.41 27.53 -4.19
CA PRO A 85 14.30 26.58 -4.29
C PRO A 85 13.15 26.95 -3.35
N TYR A 86 12.31 27.90 -3.75
CA TYR A 86 11.08 28.23 -3.01
C TYR A 86 9.93 27.20 -3.21
N MET A 87 10.16 26.18 -4.04
CA MET A 87 9.18 25.19 -4.53
C MET A 87 8.84 23.94 -3.68
N PRO A 88 9.54 23.55 -2.59
CA PRO A 88 9.30 22.28 -1.89
C PRO A 88 7.87 22.08 -1.36
N TRP A 89 7.19 23.16 -0.98
CA TRP A 89 5.86 23.10 -0.36
C TRP A 89 4.74 22.77 -1.36
N ILE A 90 4.91 23.17 -2.62
CA ILE A 90 3.92 22.96 -3.69
C ILE A 90 4.00 21.51 -4.22
N TRP A 91 5.22 20.95 -4.32
CA TRP A 91 5.42 19.55 -4.72
C TRP A 91 4.98 18.56 -3.65
N LEU A 92 4.91 18.97 -2.38
CA LEU A 92 4.39 18.13 -1.32
C LEU A 92 2.97 17.64 -1.65
N ALA A 93 2.07 18.55 -2.02
CA ALA A 93 0.66 18.23 -2.28
C ALA A 93 0.46 17.21 -3.41
N ASP A 94 1.18 17.37 -4.53
CA ASP A 94 1.14 16.44 -5.68
C ASP A 94 1.85 15.10 -5.41
N GLN A 95 2.89 15.12 -4.56
CA GLN A 95 3.52 13.89 -4.11
C GLN A 95 2.57 13.06 -3.25
N TYR A 96 1.84 13.65 -2.30
CA TYR A 96 0.92 12.89 -1.44
C TYR A 96 -0.19 12.19 -2.24
N THR A 97 -0.78 12.87 -3.22
CA THR A 97 -1.82 12.32 -4.07
C THR A 97 -1.27 11.21 -4.96
N SER A 98 -0.17 11.46 -5.67
CA SER A 98 0.42 10.45 -6.55
C SER A 98 0.94 9.23 -5.79
N ILE A 99 1.37 9.38 -4.53
CA ILE A 99 1.83 8.26 -3.71
C ILE A 99 0.65 7.42 -3.22
N PHE A 100 -0.47 8.05 -2.88
CA PHE A 100 -1.69 7.32 -2.52
C PHE A 100 -2.28 6.57 -3.72
N ASP A 101 -2.36 7.19 -4.90
CA ASP A 101 -2.82 6.54 -6.12
C ASP A 101 -1.93 5.35 -6.49
N LYS A 102 -0.60 5.51 -6.41
CA LYS A 102 0.35 4.41 -6.63
C LYS A 102 0.19 3.27 -5.63
N LEU A 103 -0.16 3.57 -4.38
CA LEU A 103 -0.43 2.54 -3.38
C LEU A 103 -1.69 1.74 -3.75
N LEU A 104 -2.77 2.41 -4.14
CA LEU A 104 -4.00 1.76 -4.58
C LEU A 104 -3.78 0.93 -5.85
N ASP A 105 -3.03 1.45 -6.82
CA ASP A 105 -2.66 0.71 -8.03
C ASP A 105 -1.84 -0.56 -7.71
N ALA A 106 -0.94 -0.49 -6.73
CA ALA A 106 -0.18 -1.67 -6.28
C ALA A 106 -1.09 -2.71 -5.63
N TYR A 107 -2.03 -2.32 -4.75
CA TYR A 107 -3.02 -3.25 -4.19
C TYR A 107 -3.92 -3.86 -5.26
N ARG A 108 -4.31 -3.08 -6.27
CA ARG A 108 -5.06 -3.58 -7.43
C ARG A 108 -4.29 -4.67 -8.17
N GLN A 109 -3.00 -4.45 -8.47
CA GLN A 109 -2.16 -5.45 -9.14
C GLN A 109 -2.02 -6.74 -8.34
N ILE A 110 -1.89 -6.64 -7.01
CA ILE A 110 -1.88 -7.81 -6.12
C ILE A 110 -3.23 -8.55 -6.20
N ALA A 111 -4.35 -7.83 -6.20
CA ALA A 111 -5.69 -8.43 -6.29
C ALA A 111 -5.95 -9.12 -7.64
N GLU A 112 -5.47 -8.55 -8.76
CA GLU A 112 -5.66 -9.11 -10.11
C GLU A 112 -5.06 -10.52 -10.28
N VAL A 113 -4.00 -10.85 -9.54
CA VAL A 113 -3.39 -12.18 -9.57
C VAL A 113 -4.06 -13.18 -8.61
N MET A 114 -4.84 -12.72 -7.62
CA MET A 114 -5.41 -13.59 -6.58
C MET A 114 -6.31 -14.73 -7.07
N PRO A 115 -7.21 -14.55 -8.07
CA PRO A 115 -8.11 -15.62 -8.53
C PRO A 115 -7.38 -16.87 -9.04
N GLN A 116 -6.12 -16.73 -9.45
CA GLN A 116 -5.30 -17.82 -9.96
C GLN A 116 -4.97 -18.83 -8.84
N PHE A 117 -4.80 -18.37 -7.60
CA PHE A 117 -4.51 -19.25 -6.47
C PHE A 117 -5.68 -20.17 -6.13
N GLY A 118 -6.93 -19.73 -6.28
CA GLY A 118 -8.10 -20.59 -6.09
C GLY A 118 -8.14 -21.75 -7.10
N ARG A 119 -7.79 -21.47 -8.36
CA ARG A 119 -7.68 -22.49 -9.42
C ARG A 119 -6.52 -23.46 -9.14
N LEU A 120 -5.36 -22.93 -8.75
CA LEU A 120 -4.18 -23.74 -8.44
C LEU A 120 -4.39 -24.59 -7.18
N GLN A 121 -5.08 -24.07 -6.17
CA GLN A 121 -5.41 -24.82 -4.96
C GLN A 121 -6.24 -26.07 -5.26
N THR A 122 -7.16 -26.00 -6.22
CA THR A 122 -7.96 -27.17 -6.63
C THR A 122 -7.08 -28.25 -7.29
N ALA A 123 -6.01 -27.86 -7.98
CA ALA A 123 -5.10 -28.78 -8.66
C ALA A 123 -3.99 -29.35 -7.75
N PHE A 124 -3.60 -28.63 -6.70
CA PHE A 124 -2.43 -28.92 -5.87
C PHE A 124 -2.73 -28.99 -4.37
N SER A 125 -3.96 -29.31 -3.98
CA SER A 125 -4.48 -29.23 -2.60
C SER A 125 -3.59 -29.90 -1.54
N TYR A 126 -2.91 -30.99 -1.93
CA TYR A 126 -2.07 -31.81 -1.05
C TYR A 126 -0.56 -31.71 -1.35
N ASP A 127 -0.13 -30.86 -2.27
CA ASP A 127 1.30 -30.69 -2.59
C ASP A 127 1.98 -29.81 -1.54
N PRO A 128 2.94 -30.34 -0.75
CA PRO A 128 3.67 -29.56 0.25
C PRO A 128 4.41 -28.36 -0.34
N ASN A 129 4.89 -28.46 -1.59
CA ASN A 129 5.58 -27.37 -2.26
C ASN A 129 4.62 -26.23 -2.60
N PHE A 130 3.38 -26.56 -2.97
CA PHE A 130 2.36 -25.55 -3.21
C PHE A 130 2.00 -24.79 -1.93
N GLN A 131 1.94 -25.48 -0.79
CA GLN A 131 1.74 -24.84 0.52
C GLN A 131 2.90 -23.90 0.90
N VAL A 132 4.15 -24.26 0.55
CA VAL A 132 5.31 -23.37 0.72
C VAL A 132 5.17 -22.11 -0.15
N VAL A 133 4.75 -22.25 -1.41
CA VAL A 133 4.52 -21.11 -2.32
C VAL A 133 3.43 -20.18 -1.78
N LEU A 134 2.31 -20.73 -1.28
CA LEU A 134 1.27 -19.92 -0.62
C LEU A 134 1.81 -19.16 0.59
N GLY A 135 2.64 -19.81 1.40
CA GLY A 135 3.34 -19.16 2.53
C GLY A 135 4.23 -18.01 2.08
N LEU A 136 5.00 -18.18 0.99
CA LEU A 136 5.87 -17.13 0.45
C LEU A 136 5.05 -15.94 -0.09
N VAL A 137 3.99 -16.21 -0.85
CA VAL A 137 3.09 -15.15 -1.36
C VAL A 137 2.45 -14.38 -0.21
N TYR A 138 1.96 -15.08 0.82
CA TYR A 138 1.44 -14.45 2.02
C TYR A 138 2.49 -13.57 2.71
N SER A 139 3.73 -14.08 2.83
CA SER A 139 4.85 -13.33 3.40
C SER A 139 5.11 -12.03 2.62
N ASP A 140 5.13 -12.09 1.30
CA ASP A 140 5.37 -10.91 0.45
C ASP A 140 4.25 -9.88 0.56
N ILE A 141 2.99 -10.32 0.63
CA ILE A 141 1.83 -9.45 0.86
C ILE A 141 1.95 -8.75 2.22
N LEU A 142 2.26 -9.48 3.30
CA LEU A 142 2.43 -8.86 4.62
C LEU A 142 3.63 -7.92 4.69
N ASP A 143 4.73 -8.23 4.00
CA ASP A 143 5.88 -7.32 3.92
C ASP A 143 5.55 -6.04 3.13
N PHE A 144 4.71 -6.13 2.10
CA PHE A 144 4.18 -4.96 1.40
C PHE A 144 3.31 -4.10 2.34
N HIS A 145 2.34 -4.70 3.03
CA HIS A 145 1.51 -4.02 4.03
C HIS A 145 2.36 -3.33 5.10
N ARG A 146 3.39 -4.01 5.60
CA ARG A 146 4.32 -3.46 6.60
C ARG A 146 5.05 -2.22 6.08
N ARG A 147 5.54 -2.26 4.84
CA ARG A 147 6.22 -1.12 4.21
C ARG A 147 5.28 0.05 4.00
N ALA A 148 4.06 -0.22 3.54
CA ALA A 148 3.01 0.79 3.39
C ALA A 148 2.68 1.44 4.75
N TYR A 149 2.40 0.64 5.78
CA TYR A 149 2.13 1.13 7.13
C TYR A 149 3.24 2.04 7.65
N LYS A 150 4.51 1.63 7.56
CA LYS A 150 5.65 2.46 7.98
C LYS A 150 5.79 3.73 7.15
N PHE A 151 5.47 3.68 5.87
CA PHE A 151 5.57 4.83 4.99
C PHE A 151 4.54 5.92 5.36
N PHE A 152 3.29 5.53 5.61
CA PHE A 152 2.23 6.46 5.97
C PHE A 152 2.23 6.85 7.47
N GLY A 153 2.69 5.96 8.35
CA GLY A 153 2.81 6.22 9.79
C GLY A 153 3.97 7.15 10.20
N ARG A 154 4.93 7.43 9.31
CA ARG A 154 6.06 8.37 9.55
C ARG A 154 5.67 9.85 9.56
N ARG A 155 4.37 10.16 9.53
CA ARG A 155 3.86 11.52 9.50
C ARG A 155 2.78 11.72 10.56
N CYS A 156 3.19 11.61 11.82
CA CYS A 156 2.65 12.31 12.98
C CYS A 156 3.83 12.64 13.90
#